data_AF-A0A3D9MSG8-F1
#
_entry.id   AF-A0A3D9MSG8-F1
#
_cell.length_a   1.000
_cell.length_b   1.000
_cell.length_c   1.000
_cell.angle_alpha   90.00
_cell.angle_beta   90.00
_cell.angle_gamma   90.00
#
_symmetry.space_group_name_H-M   'P 1'
#
loop_
_entity.id
_entity.type
_entity.pdbx_description
1 polymer ?
#
loop_
_entity_poly.entity_id
_entity_poly.type
_entity_poly.pdbx_seq_one_letter_code
_entity_poly.pdbx_strand_id
1 'polypeptide(L)'
;MDHLQSMRVFVRVADLGSFARAASAMDISNAVATRHVADLEGRLGTRLLNRTTRSLSLTESGQVYLERARQILDELEDVEQMVVARNHEPVGTLRIVAPVVFGLHNLAPVLQTYAERYPKVIPDVTLVDRQVDLVEEGFDVGVVIARQMRSASIVTRRLTTGCMTVCATPAYLEKHGMPTRPEHLLEHPCLSLPSEYWGDERVFTGPEGEVRVRPANVIVANNTEMLRQFALLGMGIAILPSYLIGRDMTRGRLVRLLGDYRLPQVEINIAYPSRRHLPAKVRTFIDHLVEHFSQTPNSLLGEQWIKEDGLGRAATTTALDSADAMPPEAFDGAEPLSRLLDSELSPLPKTLAKTTPRTRPTALSPL
;
A
#
# COMPACT_ATOMS: atom_id res chain seq x y z
N MET A 1 19.25 -29.55 -24.20
CA MET A 1 18.37 -28.37 -24.20
C MET A 1 18.47 -27.71 -22.83
N ASP A 2 18.45 -26.39 -22.76
CA ASP A 2 18.57 -25.68 -21.48
C ASP A 2 17.34 -25.92 -20.60
N HIS A 3 17.55 -26.52 -19.43
CA HIS A 3 16.50 -26.85 -18.47
C HIS A 3 15.78 -25.60 -17.97
N LEU A 4 16.56 -24.55 -17.71
CA LEU A 4 16.05 -23.31 -17.17
C LEU A 4 15.15 -22.61 -18.17
N GLN A 5 15.56 -22.61 -19.45
CA GLN A 5 14.74 -22.13 -20.55
C GLN A 5 13.43 -22.94 -20.67
N SER A 6 13.48 -24.27 -20.57
CA SER A 6 12.25 -25.09 -20.57
C SER A 6 11.31 -24.75 -19.41
N MET A 7 11.86 -24.45 -18.23
CA MET A 7 11.09 -24.00 -17.07
C MET A 7 10.45 -22.63 -17.30
N ARG A 8 11.22 -21.64 -17.81
CA ARG A 8 10.72 -20.30 -18.17
C ARG A 8 9.59 -20.37 -19.19
N VAL A 9 9.74 -21.22 -20.21
CA VAL A 9 8.70 -21.43 -21.24
C VAL A 9 7.44 -22.03 -20.62
N PHE A 10 7.56 -23.05 -19.77
CA PHE A 10 6.40 -23.65 -19.10
C PHE A 10 5.63 -22.63 -18.24
N VAL A 11 6.33 -21.87 -17.40
CA VAL A 11 5.71 -20.82 -16.57
C VAL A 11 4.98 -19.81 -17.45
N ARG A 12 5.61 -19.36 -18.54
CA ARG A 12 4.99 -18.37 -19.44
C ARG A 12 3.77 -18.90 -20.18
N VAL A 13 3.80 -20.17 -20.58
CA VAL A 13 2.66 -20.88 -21.20
C VAL A 13 1.49 -21.01 -20.23
N ALA A 14 1.78 -21.30 -18.95
CA ALA A 14 0.76 -21.38 -17.90
C ALA A 14 0.12 -20.01 -17.61
N ASP A 15 0.94 -18.96 -17.46
CA ASP A 15 0.48 -17.60 -17.19
C ASP A 15 -0.43 -17.05 -18.30
N LEU A 16 -0.04 -17.30 -19.56
CA LEU A 16 -0.76 -16.81 -20.72
C LEU A 16 -1.78 -17.81 -21.25
N GLY A 17 -1.95 -18.98 -20.64
CA GLY A 17 -2.89 -20.02 -21.09
C GLY A 17 -2.79 -20.37 -22.59
N SER A 18 -1.64 -20.15 -23.23
CA SER A 18 -1.47 -20.30 -24.68
C SER A 18 0.00 -20.37 -25.09
N PHE A 19 0.34 -21.41 -25.85
CA PHE A 19 1.67 -21.56 -26.45
C PHE A 19 2.00 -20.44 -27.43
N ALA A 20 1.04 -20.00 -28.25
CA ALA A 20 1.27 -18.94 -29.22
C ALA A 20 1.58 -17.60 -28.55
N ARG A 21 0.82 -17.23 -27.50
CA ARG A 21 1.07 -16.00 -26.74
C ARG A 21 2.39 -16.07 -25.97
N ALA A 22 2.72 -17.23 -25.38
CA ALA A 22 3.99 -17.42 -24.68
C ALA A 22 5.19 -17.36 -25.62
N ALA A 23 5.10 -18.01 -26.78
CA ALA A 23 6.14 -17.99 -27.80
C ALA A 23 6.41 -16.56 -28.29
N SER A 24 5.35 -15.80 -28.59
CA SER A 24 5.47 -14.39 -28.97
C SER A 24 6.06 -13.52 -27.85
N ALA A 25 5.65 -13.72 -26.60
CA ALA A 25 6.20 -12.96 -25.47
C ALA A 25 7.66 -13.27 -25.15
N MET A 26 8.17 -14.42 -25.59
CA MET A 26 9.55 -14.88 -25.37
C MET A 26 10.43 -14.78 -26.62
N ASP A 27 9.91 -14.24 -27.72
CA ASP A 27 10.60 -14.14 -29.01
C ASP A 27 11.14 -15.49 -29.52
N ILE A 28 10.31 -16.54 -29.40
CA ILE A 28 10.60 -17.89 -29.89
C ILE A 28 9.47 -18.41 -30.78
N SER A 29 9.72 -19.46 -31.57
CA SER A 29 8.68 -20.09 -32.38
C SER A 29 7.75 -20.96 -31.53
N ASN A 30 6.50 -21.11 -31.97
CA ASN A 30 5.51 -21.97 -31.29
C ASN A 30 5.97 -23.44 -31.22
N ALA A 31 6.67 -23.92 -32.26
CA ALA A 31 7.28 -25.25 -32.27
C ALA A 31 8.36 -25.41 -31.18
N VAL A 32 9.18 -24.38 -30.97
CA VAL A 32 10.21 -24.36 -29.90
C VAL A 32 9.55 -24.33 -28.52
N ALA A 33 8.53 -23.50 -28.31
CA ALA A 33 7.79 -23.47 -27.05
C ALA A 33 7.15 -24.83 -26.71
N THR A 34 6.54 -25.48 -27.70
CA THR A 34 5.94 -26.81 -27.56
C THR A 34 6.97 -27.86 -27.19
N ARG A 35 8.14 -27.82 -27.82
CA ARG A 35 9.24 -28.75 -27.58
C ARG A 35 9.85 -28.58 -26.19
N HIS A 36 10.06 -27.34 -25.74
CA HIS A 36 10.56 -27.06 -24.39
C HIS A 36 9.68 -27.65 -23.28
N VAL A 37 8.36 -27.52 -23.42
CA VAL A 37 7.41 -28.10 -22.46
C VAL A 37 7.38 -29.62 -22.56
N ALA A 38 7.40 -30.18 -23.77
CA ALA A 38 7.43 -31.64 -23.95
C ALA A 38 8.70 -32.27 -23.33
N ASP A 39 9.86 -31.64 -23.50
CA ASP A 39 11.11 -32.07 -22.89
C ASP A 39 11.07 -31.99 -21.36
N LEU A 40 10.39 -30.96 -20.83
CA LEU A 40 10.21 -30.79 -19.39
C LEU A 40 9.31 -31.89 -18.81
N GLU A 41 8.16 -32.15 -19.44
CA GLU A 41 7.24 -33.23 -19.07
C GLU A 41 7.92 -34.60 -19.17
N GLY A 42 8.69 -34.83 -20.24
CA GLY A 42 9.46 -36.06 -20.44
C GLY A 42 10.49 -36.31 -19.34
N ARG A 43 11.15 -35.27 -18.85
CA ARG A 43 12.11 -35.39 -17.73
C ARG A 43 11.45 -35.64 -16.39
N LEU A 44 10.29 -35.02 -16.14
CA LEU A 44 9.55 -35.20 -14.89
C LEU A 44 8.76 -36.51 -14.87
N GLY A 45 8.62 -37.18 -16.01
CA GLY A 45 7.83 -38.41 -16.16
C GLY A 45 6.32 -38.18 -15.98
N THR A 46 5.86 -36.93 -16.00
CA THR A 46 4.46 -36.56 -15.80
C THR A 46 4.06 -35.38 -16.67
N ARG A 47 2.76 -35.31 -17.01
CA ARG A 47 2.19 -34.17 -17.74
C ARG A 47 1.92 -33.03 -16.78
N LEU A 48 2.32 -31.83 -17.17
CA LEU A 48 2.06 -30.59 -16.45
C LEU A 48 0.86 -29.84 -17.03
N LEU A 49 0.54 -30.07 -18.31
CA LEU A 49 -0.57 -29.42 -19.00
C LEU A 49 -1.55 -30.44 -19.61
N ASN A 50 -2.83 -30.17 -19.42
CA ASN A 50 -3.91 -30.78 -20.17
C ASN A 50 -4.13 -29.98 -21.45
N ARG A 51 -3.86 -30.60 -22.60
CA ARG A 51 -4.03 -29.98 -23.92
C ARG A 51 -5.31 -30.53 -24.56
N THR A 52 -6.30 -29.68 -24.75
CA THR A 52 -7.41 -29.95 -25.67
C THR A 52 -7.33 -28.98 -26.85
N THR A 53 -8.04 -29.28 -27.94
CA THR A 53 -8.10 -28.39 -29.12
C THR A 53 -8.76 -27.04 -28.83
N ARG A 54 -9.38 -26.86 -27.65
CA ARG A 54 -10.10 -25.65 -27.25
C ARG A 54 -9.62 -25.00 -25.95
N SER A 55 -8.83 -25.70 -25.13
CA SER A 55 -8.36 -25.17 -23.85
C SER A 55 -7.04 -25.78 -23.41
N LEU A 56 -6.28 -24.96 -22.69
CA LEU A 56 -5.06 -25.35 -21.98
C LEU A 56 -5.32 -25.20 -20.48
N SER A 57 -5.18 -26.27 -19.71
CA SER A 57 -5.28 -26.23 -18.25
C SER A 57 -4.11 -26.95 -17.59
N LEU A 58 -3.81 -26.60 -16.34
CA LEU A 58 -2.75 -27.26 -15.55
C LEU A 58 -3.27 -28.58 -15.00
N THR A 59 -2.37 -29.56 -14.87
CA THR A 59 -2.60 -30.74 -14.03
C THR A 59 -2.33 -30.40 -12.56
N GLU A 60 -2.66 -31.29 -11.63
CA GLU A 60 -2.28 -31.14 -10.22
C GLU A 60 -0.76 -31.01 -10.06
N SER A 61 -0.01 -31.92 -10.70
CA SER A 61 1.46 -31.84 -10.79
C SER A 61 1.93 -30.55 -11.47
N GLY A 62 1.20 -30.07 -12.48
CA GLY A 62 1.46 -28.79 -13.15
C GLY A 62 1.33 -27.60 -12.23
N GLN A 63 0.32 -27.59 -11.35
CA GLN A 63 0.10 -26.53 -10.37
C GLN A 63 1.23 -26.49 -9.34
N VAL A 64 1.59 -27.66 -8.78
CA VAL A 64 2.70 -27.78 -7.82
C VAL A 64 4.01 -27.36 -8.48
N TYR A 65 4.27 -27.86 -9.70
CA TYR A 65 5.49 -27.52 -10.43
C TYR A 65 5.55 -26.02 -10.77
N LEU A 66 4.44 -25.41 -11.18
CA LEU A 66 4.37 -23.97 -11.47
C LEU A 66 4.72 -23.11 -10.26
N GLU A 67 4.18 -23.44 -9.09
CA GLU A 67 4.47 -22.73 -7.85
C GLU A 67 5.97 -22.80 -7.51
N ARG A 68 6.56 -23.99 -7.56
CA ARG A 68 7.98 -24.21 -7.24
C ARG A 68 8.91 -23.65 -8.31
N ALA A 69 8.55 -23.76 -9.59
CA ALA A 69 9.32 -23.21 -10.70
C ALA A 69 9.41 -21.69 -10.62
N ARG A 70 8.35 -21.00 -10.19
CA ARG A 70 8.39 -19.55 -9.97
C ARG A 70 9.39 -19.17 -8.88
N GLN A 71 9.35 -19.87 -7.74
CA GLN A 71 10.29 -19.64 -6.63
C GLN A 71 11.74 -19.82 -7.10
N ILE A 72 12.06 -20.90 -7.81
CA ILE A 72 13.42 -21.17 -8.30
C ILE A 72 13.89 -20.13 -9.31
N LEU A 73 13.01 -19.70 -10.23
CA LEU A 73 13.36 -18.68 -11.23
C LEU A 73 13.57 -17.31 -10.58
N ASP A 74 12.77 -16.97 -9.57
CA ASP A 74 12.94 -15.75 -8.77
C ASP A 74 14.26 -15.80 -7.99
N GLU A 75 14.57 -16.91 -7.30
CA GLU A 75 15.83 -17.09 -6.57
C GLU A 75 17.07 -17.03 -7.48
N LEU A 76 16.99 -17.61 -8.69
CA LEU A 76 18.10 -17.52 -9.64
C LEU A 76 18.29 -16.09 -10.16
N GLU A 77 17.19 -15.40 -10.47
CA GLU A 77 17.23 -13.99 -10.86
C GLU A 77 17.85 -13.14 -9.75
N ASP A 78 17.52 -13.41 -8.48
CA ASP A 78 18.13 -12.76 -7.31
C ASP A 78 19.65 -13.03 -7.26
N VAL A 79 20.10 -14.28 -7.45
CA VAL A 79 21.53 -14.64 -7.46
C VAL A 79 22.28 -13.96 -8.62
N GLU A 80 21.74 -14.00 -9.83
CA GLU A 80 22.34 -13.32 -11.00
C GLU A 80 22.44 -11.81 -10.77
N GLN A 81 21.41 -11.22 -10.16
CA GLN A 81 21.38 -9.80 -9.80
C GLN A 81 22.39 -9.47 -8.69
N MET A 82 22.59 -10.34 -7.69
CA MET A 82 23.62 -10.15 -6.65
C MET A 82 25.04 -10.10 -7.24
N VAL A 83 25.30 -10.87 -8.29
CA VAL A 83 26.59 -10.87 -8.99
C VAL A 83 26.79 -9.58 -9.80
N VAL A 84 25.75 -9.11 -10.49
CA VAL A 84 25.78 -7.83 -11.24
C VAL A 84 25.86 -6.61 -10.30
N ALA A 85 25.32 -6.72 -9.08
CA ALA A 85 25.32 -5.67 -8.07
C ALA A 85 26.71 -5.24 -7.59
N ARG A 86 27.72 -6.11 -7.69
CA ARG A 86 29.09 -5.80 -7.26
C ARG A 86 29.74 -4.67 -8.07
N ASN A 87 29.20 -4.27 -9.22
CA ASN A 87 29.85 -3.34 -10.14
C ASN A 87 29.21 -1.94 -10.27
N HIS A 88 28.07 -1.63 -9.64
CA HIS A 88 27.45 -0.29 -9.77
C HIS A 88 26.91 0.24 -8.44
N GLU A 89 27.57 1.25 -7.90
CA GLU A 89 27.11 2.04 -6.76
C GLU A 89 25.76 2.72 -7.12
N PRO A 90 24.72 2.62 -6.26
CA PRO A 90 23.45 3.28 -6.54
C PRO A 90 23.60 4.80 -6.38
N VAL A 91 23.19 5.55 -7.41
CA VAL A 91 23.29 7.01 -7.46
C VAL A 91 22.05 7.63 -8.14
N GLY A 92 21.80 8.91 -7.89
CA GLY A 92 20.78 9.72 -8.57
C GLY A 92 19.44 9.81 -7.83
N THR A 93 18.45 10.44 -8.44
CA THR A 93 17.13 10.65 -7.83
C THR A 93 16.30 9.36 -7.88
N LEU A 94 15.76 8.93 -6.74
CA LEU A 94 14.85 7.79 -6.61
C LEU A 94 13.43 8.31 -6.38
N ARG A 95 12.57 8.22 -7.41
CA ARG A 95 11.20 8.75 -7.39
C ARG A 95 10.25 7.71 -6.80
N ILE A 96 9.70 8.00 -5.62
CA ILE A 96 8.88 7.10 -4.81
C ILE A 96 7.48 7.69 -4.68
N VAL A 97 6.47 6.84 -4.85
CA VAL A 97 5.08 7.19 -4.52
C VAL A 97 4.52 6.27 -3.44
N ALA A 98 3.80 6.80 -2.46
CA ALA A 98 3.20 6.01 -1.39
C ALA A 98 1.90 6.61 -0.85
N PRO A 99 1.03 5.82 -0.19
CA PRO A 99 -0.12 6.34 0.56
C PRO A 99 0.35 7.28 1.68
N VAL A 100 -0.44 8.31 1.97
CA VAL A 100 0.00 9.40 2.87
C VAL A 100 0.37 8.88 4.25
N VAL A 101 -0.53 8.12 4.87
CA VAL A 101 -0.33 7.59 6.23
C VAL A 101 0.79 6.54 6.26
N PHE A 102 0.90 5.71 5.21
CA PHE A 102 2.01 4.75 5.14
C PHE A 102 3.35 5.47 5.04
N GLY A 103 3.42 6.50 4.19
CA GLY A 103 4.61 7.32 3.98
C GLY A 103 5.12 7.95 5.27
N LEU A 104 4.24 8.60 6.01
CA LEU A 104 4.59 9.30 7.24
C LEU A 104 5.05 8.36 8.36
N HIS A 105 4.34 7.24 8.56
CA HIS A 105 4.58 6.38 9.72
C HIS A 105 5.59 5.24 9.47
N ASN A 106 5.76 4.81 8.22
CA ASN A 106 6.49 3.58 7.91
C ASN A 106 7.57 3.76 6.85
N LEU A 107 7.42 4.70 5.91
CA LEU A 107 8.45 4.95 4.89
C LEU A 107 9.58 5.84 5.41
N ALA A 108 9.27 6.84 6.23
CA ALA A 108 10.27 7.79 6.74
C ALA A 108 11.44 7.11 7.50
N PRO A 109 11.23 6.15 8.42
CA PRO A 109 12.33 5.43 9.08
C PRO A 109 13.19 4.59 8.11
N VAL A 110 12.56 4.05 7.06
CA VAL A 110 13.27 3.29 6.01
C VAL A 110 14.16 4.23 5.20
N LEU A 111 13.64 5.40 4.83
CA LEU A 111 14.39 6.40 4.06
C LEU A 111 15.58 6.97 4.84
N GLN A 112 15.45 7.16 6.16
CA GLN A 112 16.56 7.57 7.02
C GLN A 112 17.73 6.58 6.88
N THR A 113 17.48 5.31 7.17
CA THR A 113 18.53 4.27 7.14
C THR A 113 19.03 3.98 5.72
N TYR A 114 18.19 4.16 4.70
CA TYR A 114 18.59 4.00 3.30
C TYR A 114 19.51 5.14 2.83
N ALA A 115 19.19 6.39 3.18
CA ALA A 115 20.00 7.56 2.83
C ALA A 115 21.38 7.52 3.52
N GLU A 116 21.46 6.99 4.75
CA GLU A 116 22.72 6.74 5.44
C GLU A 116 23.57 5.68 4.72
N ARG A 117 22.94 4.60 4.23
CA ARG A 117 23.62 3.51 3.51
C ARG A 117 24.06 3.91 2.09
N TYR A 118 23.28 4.76 1.41
CA TYR A 118 23.51 5.18 0.02
C TYR A 118 23.39 6.70 -0.16
N PRO A 119 24.40 7.48 0.29
CA PRO A 119 24.31 8.95 0.36
C PRO A 119 24.27 9.65 -1.00
N LYS A 120 24.56 8.93 -2.09
CA LYS A 120 24.50 9.46 -3.46
C LYS A 120 23.12 9.27 -4.11
N VAL A 121 22.18 8.62 -3.43
CA VAL A 121 20.78 8.51 -3.87
C VAL A 121 19.96 9.61 -3.20
N ILE A 122 19.18 10.33 -3.98
CA ILE A 122 18.30 11.40 -3.50
C ILE A 122 16.86 10.88 -3.55
N PRO A 123 16.21 10.62 -2.40
CA PRO A 123 14.79 10.25 -2.39
C PRO A 123 13.92 11.45 -2.81
N ASP A 124 13.08 11.24 -3.82
CA ASP A 124 12.03 12.16 -4.26
C ASP A 124 10.68 11.49 -3.96
N VAL A 125 10.02 11.93 -2.89
CA VAL A 125 8.87 11.22 -2.30
C VAL A 125 7.59 11.99 -2.56
N THR A 126 6.62 11.33 -3.17
CA THR A 126 5.27 11.83 -3.40
C THR A 126 4.27 11.01 -2.59
N LEU A 127 3.43 11.67 -1.80
CA LEU A 127 2.42 11.04 -0.96
C LEU A 127 1.02 11.32 -1.50
N VAL A 128 0.27 10.28 -1.85
CA VAL A 128 -1.07 10.41 -2.45
C VAL A 128 -1.99 9.26 -2.04
N ASP A 129 -3.24 9.57 -1.77
CA ASP A 129 -4.32 8.60 -1.54
C ASP A 129 -5.26 8.59 -2.76
N ARG A 130 -4.70 8.20 -3.91
CA ARG A 130 -5.42 7.93 -5.17
C ARG A 130 -4.69 6.84 -5.95
N GLN A 131 -5.35 6.31 -6.98
CA GLN A 131 -4.68 5.45 -7.94
C GLN A 131 -3.62 6.26 -8.72
N VAL A 132 -2.45 5.66 -8.92
CA VAL A 132 -1.28 6.25 -9.59
C VAL A 132 -0.81 5.31 -10.67
N ASP A 133 -0.53 5.81 -11.87
CA ASP A 133 0.20 5.03 -12.87
C ASP A 133 1.70 5.32 -12.73
N LEU A 134 2.47 4.33 -12.29
CA LEU A 134 3.90 4.50 -12.06
C LEU A 134 4.66 4.87 -13.34
N VAL A 135 4.21 4.37 -14.50
CA VAL A 135 4.90 4.57 -15.77
C VAL A 135 4.57 5.94 -16.33
N GLU A 136 3.28 6.29 -16.41
CA GLU A 136 2.84 7.56 -16.96
C GLU A 136 3.29 8.75 -16.09
N GLU A 137 3.29 8.58 -14.76
CA GLU A 137 3.68 9.63 -13.82
C GLU A 137 5.20 9.62 -13.51
N GLY A 138 5.94 8.67 -14.08
CA GLY A 138 7.40 8.61 -14.01
C GLY A 138 7.96 8.29 -12.62
N PHE A 139 7.31 7.41 -11.87
CA PHE A 139 7.81 6.91 -10.59
C PHE A 139 8.67 5.66 -10.78
N ASP A 140 9.78 5.58 -10.04
CA ASP A 140 10.66 4.42 -10.04
C ASP A 140 10.05 3.27 -9.20
N VAL A 141 9.44 3.60 -8.05
CA VAL A 141 8.85 2.64 -7.09
C VAL A 141 7.56 3.21 -6.50
N GLY A 142 6.55 2.36 -6.34
CA GLY A 142 5.33 2.66 -5.60
C GLY A 142 5.13 1.73 -4.39
N VAL A 143 4.60 2.25 -3.29
CA VAL A 143 3.93 1.43 -2.27
C VAL A 143 2.44 1.44 -2.57
N VAL A 144 1.82 0.26 -2.57
CA VAL A 144 0.43 0.07 -2.96
C VAL A 144 -0.27 -0.79 -1.93
N ILE A 145 -1.45 -0.35 -1.50
CA ILE A 145 -2.33 -1.10 -0.61
C ILE A 145 -3.39 -1.76 -1.50
N ALA A 146 -3.34 -3.08 -1.68
CA ALA A 146 -4.25 -3.80 -2.60
C ALA A 146 -5.72 -3.61 -2.16
N ARG A 147 -6.66 -3.18 -3.01
CA ARG A 147 -7.17 -3.78 -4.28
C ARG A 147 -6.88 -3.01 -5.58
N GLN A 148 -6.04 -1.97 -5.56
CA GLN A 148 -6.04 -0.91 -6.59
C GLN A 148 -4.91 -0.91 -7.65
N MET A 149 -4.43 -2.06 -8.14
CA MET A 149 -3.59 -2.05 -9.36
C MET A 149 -3.98 -3.19 -10.31
N ARG A 150 -4.40 -2.80 -11.52
CA ARG A 150 -4.58 -3.69 -12.67
C ARG A 150 -3.81 -3.09 -13.85
N SER A 151 -2.51 -3.39 -13.93
CA SER A 151 -1.74 -3.16 -15.15
C SER A 151 -0.81 -4.35 -15.38
N ALA A 152 -0.82 -4.87 -16.61
CA ALA A 152 0.02 -6.01 -17.02
C ALA A 152 1.52 -5.66 -17.10
N SER A 153 1.89 -4.38 -16.99
CA SER A 153 3.27 -3.90 -17.04
C SER A 153 3.90 -3.65 -15.67
N ILE A 154 3.17 -3.81 -14.56
CA ILE A 154 3.69 -3.53 -13.21
C ILE A 154 3.97 -4.85 -12.48
N VAL A 155 5.15 -4.95 -11.88
CA VAL A 155 5.50 -6.06 -10.99
C VAL A 155 5.18 -5.65 -9.57
N THR A 156 4.42 -6.49 -8.87
CA THR A 156 4.08 -6.31 -7.46
C THR A 156 4.74 -7.38 -6.59
N ARG A 157 5.38 -6.96 -5.50
CA ARG A 157 5.94 -7.83 -4.46
C ARG A 157 5.31 -7.48 -3.13
N ARG A 158 4.80 -8.48 -2.40
CA ARG A 158 4.24 -8.26 -1.06
C ARG A 158 5.33 -7.81 -0.09
N LEU A 159 5.05 -6.72 0.60
CA LEU A 159 5.93 -6.16 1.62
C LEU A 159 5.54 -6.64 3.00
N THR A 160 4.27 -6.44 3.35
CA THR A 160 3.73 -6.72 4.68
C THR A 160 2.21 -6.79 4.58
N THR A 161 1.55 -7.26 5.64
CA THR A 161 0.09 -7.18 5.76
C THR A 161 -0.27 -6.21 6.87
N GLY A 162 -1.35 -5.46 6.67
CA GLY A 162 -1.96 -4.61 7.68
C GLY A 162 -3.30 -5.18 8.12
N CYS A 163 -3.75 -4.75 9.29
CA CYS A 163 -5.10 -5.01 9.78
C CYS A 163 -5.91 -3.71 9.85
N MET A 164 -7.21 -3.86 9.70
CA MET A 164 -8.19 -2.80 9.95
C MET A 164 -8.82 -3.01 11.31
N THR A 165 -8.99 -1.93 12.06
CA THR A 165 -9.56 -1.92 13.41
C THR A 165 -10.78 -1.01 13.46
N VAL A 166 -11.86 -1.52 14.03
CA VAL A 166 -13.05 -0.72 14.35
C VAL A 166 -12.79 0.00 15.67
N CYS A 167 -12.99 1.32 15.72
CA CYS A 167 -12.68 2.11 16.88
C CYS A 167 -13.57 3.35 17.02
N ALA A 168 -13.67 3.84 18.25
CA ALA A 168 -14.32 5.10 18.61
C ALA A 168 -13.70 5.64 19.90
N THR A 169 -14.04 6.87 20.28
CA THR A 169 -13.64 7.43 21.58
C THR A 169 -14.52 6.87 22.71
N PRO A 170 -13.99 6.77 23.95
CA PRO A 170 -14.80 6.41 25.12
C PRO A 170 -16.03 7.32 25.31
N ALA A 171 -15.86 8.64 25.15
CA ALA A 171 -16.93 9.62 25.30
C ALA A 171 -18.08 9.42 24.29
N TYR A 172 -17.76 9.01 23.06
CA TYR A 172 -18.79 8.68 22.08
C TYR A 172 -19.61 7.46 22.51
N LEU A 173 -18.95 6.42 23.03
CA LEU A 173 -19.58 5.17 23.45
C LEU A 173 -20.42 5.33 24.72
N GLU A 174 -20.02 6.20 25.65
CA GLU A 174 -20.82 6.52 26.82
C GLU A 174 -22.19 7.11 26.43
N LYS A 175 -22.22 7.90 25.36
CA LYS A 175 -23.45 8.54 24.87
C LYS A 175 -24.30 7.64 23.96
N HIS A 176 -23.68 6.80 23.13
CA HIS A 176 -24.38 6.05 22.07
C HIS A 176 -24.43 4.54 22.30
N GLY A 177 -23.78 4.03 23.35
CA GLY A 177 -23.64 2.60 23.61
C GLY A 177 -22.49 1.96 22.83
N MET A 178 -22.07 0.78 23.29
CA MET A 178 -20.97 0.01 22.69
C MET A 178 -21.52 -1.09 21.77
N PRO A 179 -21.14 -1.12 20.47
CA PRO A 179 -21.54 -2.20 19.58
C PRO A 179 -20.83 -3.51 19.96
N THR A 180 -21.61 -4.57 20.13
CA THR A 180 -21.13 -5.92 20.48
C THR A 180 -21.14 -6.88 19.29
N ARG A 181 -21.87 -6.55 18.22
CA ARG A 181 -21.91 -7.30 16.96
C ARG A 181 -21.84 -6.36 15.75
N PRO A 182 -21.32 -6.80 14.59
CA PRO A 182 -21.15 -5.95 13.41
C PRO A 182 -22.44 -5.25 12.95
N GLU A 183 -23.60 -5.87 13.12
CA GLU A 183 -24.90 -5.34 12.72
C GLU A 183 -25.25 -4.05 13.49
N HIS A 184 -24.76 -3.89 14.72
CA HIS A 184 -24.96 -2.66 15.49
C HIS A 184 -24.30 -1.45 14.82
N LEU A 185 -23.33 -1.63 13.91
CA LEU A 185 -22.75 -0.53 13.14
C LEU A 185 -23.78 0.19 12.25
N LEU A 186 -24.93 -0.44 11.95
CA LEU A 186 -26.03 0.21 11.23
C LEU A 186 -26.72 1.30 12.07
N GLU A 187 -26.57 1.25 13.40
CA GLU A 187 -27.20 2.16 14.35
C GLU A 187 -26.29 3.33 14.73
N HIS A 188 -25.04 3.35 14.24
CA HIS A 188 -24.05 4.36 14.55
C HIS A 188 -23.59 5.13 13.31
N PRO A 189 -23.36 6.45 13.42
CA PRO A 189 -22.58 7.20 12.45
C PRO A 189 -21.24 6.54 12.15
N CYS A 190 -21.02 6.13 10.90
CA CYS A 190 -19.77 5.53 10.47
C CYS A 190 -18.93 6.50 9.63
N LEU A 191 -17.62 6.47 9.88
CA LEU A 191 -16.59 7.27 9.24
C LEU A 191 -15.83 6.36 8.27
N SER A 192 -15.95 6.63 6.96
CA SER A 192 -15.50 5.70 5.93
C SER A 192 -14.69 6.35 4.81
N LEU A 193 -13.82 5.54 4.19
CA LEU A 193 -13.28 5.85 2.87
C LEU A 193 -14.40 5.77 1.80
N PRO A 194 -14.24 6.44 0.64
CA PRO A 194 -15.15 6.26 -0.49
C PRO A 194 -15.32 4.78 -0.86
N SER A 195 -16.52 4.41 -1.31
CA SER A 195 -16.87 3.02 -1.62
C SER A 195 -16.03 2.42 -2.75
N GLU A 196 -15.41 3.24 -3.59
CA GLU A 196 -14.46 2.84 -4.63
C GLU A 196 -13.20 2.14 -4.07
N TYR A 197 -12.85 2.39 -2.81
CA TYR A 197 -11.68 1.77 -2.17
C TYR A 197 -11.98 0.35 -1.70
N TRP A 198 -13.08 0.15 -0.95
CA TRP A 198 -13.37 -1.13 -0.26
C TRP A 198 -14.77 -1.70 -0.50
N GLY A 199 -15.57 -1.12 -1.38
CA GLY A 199 -16.98 -1.40 -1.55
C GLY A 199 -17.85 -0.79 -0.45
N ASP A 200 -19.17 -0.93 -0.57
CA ASP A 200 -20.13 -0.46 0.42
C ASP A 200 -20.25 -1.41 1.63
N GLU A 201 -19.95 -2.70 1.42
CA GLU A 201 -20.04 -3.72 2.46
C GLU A 201 -18.72 -3.92 3.22
N ARG A 202 -18.84 -4.25 4.50
CA ARG A 202 -17.76 -4.68 5.38
C ARG A 202 -18.04 -6.13 5.76
N VAL A 203 -17.08 -7.00 5.47
CA VAL A 203 -17.14 -8.42 5.81
C VAL A 203 -16.38 -8.62 7.10
N PHE A 204 -17.03 -9.17 8.11
CA PHE A 204 -16.46 -9.52 9.39
C PHE A 204 -16.44 -11.03 9.51
N THR A 205 -15.33 -11.62 9.91
CA THR A 205 -15.25 -13.03 10.30
C THR A 205 -15.36 -13.12 11.82
N GLY A 206 -16.44 -13.69 12.32
CA GLY A 206 -16.72 -13.84 13.75
C GLY A 206 -16.88 -15.32 14.17
N PRO A 207 -17.28 -15.58 15.41
CA PRO A 207 -17.42 -16.93 15.97
C PRO A 207 -18.49 -17.78 15.27
N GLU A 208 -19.52 -17.16 14.69
CA GLU A 208 -20.63 -17.83 14.00
C GLU A 208 -20.48 -17.84 12.47
N GLY A 209 -19.35 -17.33 11.95
CA GLY A 209 -19.07 -17.25 10.52
C GLY A 209 -18.93 -15.82 10.00
N GLU A 210 -19.13 -15.65 8.69
CA GLU A 210 -19.06 -14.33 8.04
C GLU A 210 -20.33 -13.51 8.28
N VAL A 211 -20.14 -12.27 8.70
CA VAL A 211 -21.19 -11.26 8.84
C VAL A 211 -20.89 -10.13 7.87
N ARG A 212 -21.87 -9.75 7.05
CA ARG A 212 -21.74 -8.63 6.10
C ARG A 212 -22.64 -7.49 6.50
N VAL A 213 -22.06 -6.31 6.65
CA VAL A 213 -22.81 -5.10 7.01
C VAL A 213 -22.48 -3.97 6.06
N ARG A 214 -23.46 -3.10 5.83
CA ARG A 214 -23.30 -1.87 5.06
C ARG A 214 -23.55 -0.67 5.98
N PRO A 215 -22.52 -0.19 6.70
CA PRO A 215 -22.70 0.86 7.69
C PRO A 215 -23.24 2.15 7.05
N ALA A 216 -24.07 2.88 7.79
CA ALA A 216 -24.56 4.18 7.36
C ALA A 216 -23.42 5.21 7.47
N ASN A 217 -22.81 5.53 6.33
CA ASN A 217 -21.71 6.49 6.29
C ASN A 217 -22.25 7.91 6.48
N VAL A 218 -21.86 8.55 7.58
CA VAL A 218 -22.25 9.94 7.89
C VAL A 218 -21.18 10.92 7.40
N ILE A 219 -19.93 10.47 7.35
CA ILE A 219 -18.80 11.26 6.84
C ILE A 219 -17.92 10.36 5.96
N VAL A 220 -17.56 10.87 4.79
CA VAL A 220 -16.68 10.20 3.83
C VAL A 220 -15.45 11.07 3.58
N ALA A 221 -14.26 10.51 3.75
CA ALA A 221 -13.00 11.16 3.42
C ALA A 221 -12.07 10.17 2.74
N ASN A 222 -11.32 10.60 1.73
CA ASN A 222 -10.35 9.76 1.00
C ASN A 222 -9.02 9.57 1.74
N ASN A 223 -8.89 10.08 2.96
CA ASN A 223 -7.67 10.04 3.74
C ASN A 223 -7.95 9.51 5.14
N THR A 224 -7.21 8.48 5.56
CA THR A 224 -7.43 7.78 6.83
C THR A 224 -6.99 8.60 8.05
N GLU A 225 -6.03 9.53 7.91
CA GLU A 225 -5.68 10.46 8.99
C GLU A 225 -6.85 11.42 9.25
N MET A 226 -7.54 11.91 8.22
CA MET A 226 -8.74 12.72 8.41
C MET A 226 -9.85 11.96 9.15
N LEU A 227 -10.08 10.69 8.77
CA LEU A 227 -11.04 9.83 9.47
C LEU A 227 -10.66 9.59 10.93
N ARG A 228 -9.36 9.46 11.23
CA ARG A 228 -8.84 9.40 12.60
C ARG A 228 -9.15 10.67 13.37
N GLN A 229 -8.97 11.85 12.79
CA GLN A 229 -9.31 13.12 13.44
C GLN A 229 -10.82 13.21 13.75
N PHE A 230 -11.68 12.82 12.81
CA PHE A 230 -13.13 12.75 13.07
C PHE A 230 -13.49 11.76 14.19
N ALA A 231 -12.82 10.61 14.24
CA ALA A 231 -13.03 9.64 15.32
C ALA A 231 -12.62 10.24 16.68
N LEU A 232 -11.46 10.89 16.77
CA LEU A 232 -10.96 11.54 17.98
C LEU A 232 -11.85 12.69 18.46
N LEU A 233 -12.57 13.36 17.55
CA LEU A 233 -13.58 14.36 17.87
C LEU A 233 -14.94 13.74 18.28
N GLY A 234 -15.05 12.41 18.35
CA GLY A 234 -16.26 11.72 18.78
C GLY A 234 -17.40 11.78 17.76
N MET A 235 -17.08 11.91 16.46
CA MET A 235 -18.09 12.07 15.41
C MET A 235 -18.72 10.76 14.93
N GLY A 236 -18.23 9.62 15.41
CA GLY A 236 -18.73 8.32 15.02
C GLY A 236 -17.74 7.18 15.23
N ILE A 237 -18.05 6.04 14.63
CA ILE A 237 -17.20 4.86 14.60
C ILE A 237 -16.37 4.86 13.32
N ALA A 238 -15.06 4.67 13.44
CA ALA A 238 -14.15 4.59 12.31
C ALA A 238 -13.58 3.18 12.14
N ILE A 239 -13.29 2.81 10.89
CA ILE A 239 -12.52 1.62 10.53
C ILE A 239 -11.17 2.10 10.00
N LEU A 240 -10.12 1.96 10.81
CA LEU A 240 -8.81 2.56 10.56
C LEU A 240 -7.70 1.51 10.54
N PRO A 241 -6.61 1.73 9.79
CA PRO A 241 -5.46 0.82 9.83
C PRO A 241 -4.82 0.80 11.22
N SER A 242 -4.49 -0.39 11.72
CA SER A 242 -3.92 -0.56 13.08
C SER A 242 -2.62 0.21 13.28
N TYR A 243 -1.79 0.34 12.24
CA TYR A 243 -0.54 1.10 12.28
C TYR A 243 -0.71 2.61 12.42
N LEU A 244 -1.90 3.13 12.13
CA LEU A 244 -2.20 4.55 12.27
C LEU A 244 -2.61 4.91 13.70
N ILE A 245 -3.32 4.01 14.40
CA ILE A 245 -4.03 4.32 15.63
C ILE A 245 -3.36 3.76 16.90
N GLY A 246 -2.20 3.11 16.78
CA GLY A 246 -1.57 2.44 17.93
C GLY A 246 -1.32 3.36 19.13
N ARG A 247 -0.84 4.58 18.89
CA ARG A 247 -0.64 5.57 19.98
C ARG A 247 -1.95 6.01 20.65
N ASP A 248 -3.05 6.08 19.89
CA ASP A 248 -4.35 6.45 20.44
C ASP A 248 -4.93 5.35 21.30
N MET A 249 -4.74 4.10 20.88
CA MET A 249 -5.14 2.91 21.63
C MET A 249 -4.39 2.83 22.95
N THR A 250 -3.05 2.96 22.92
CA THR A 250 -2.24 2.92 24.15
C THR A 250 -2.54 4.06 25.11
N ARG A 251 -2.89 5.25 24.60
CA ARG A 251 -3.27 6.41 25.43
C ARG A 251 -4.76 6.40 25.83
N GLY A 252 -5.54 5.39 25.45
CA GLY A 252 -6.98 5.30 25.75
C GLY A 252 -7.86 6.35 25.06
N ARG A 253 -7.34 7.08 24.06
CA ARG A 253 -8.12 8.07 23.30
C ARG A 253 -9.10 7.39 22.34
N LEU A 254 -8.69 6.26 21.79
CA LEU A 254 -9.55 5.37 21.03
C LEU A 254 -9.60 4.02 21.73
N VAL A 255 -10.74 3.36 21.63
CA VAL A 255 -10.91 1.98 22.07
C VAL A 255 -11.28 1.09 20.90
N ARG A 256 -10.75 -0.13 20.91
CA ARG A 256 -11.07 -1.16 19.92
C ARG A 256 -12.48 -1.69 20.17
N LEU A 257 -13.28 -1.75 19.11
CA LEU A 257 -14.62 -2.31 19.11
C LEU A 257 -14.61 -3.67 18.39
N LEU A 258 -15.65 -4.47 18.63
CA LEU A 258 -15.87 -5.76 17.95
C LEU A 258 -14.65 -6.69 18.02
N GLY A 259 -14.03 -6.84 19.19
CA GLY A 259 -12.77 -7.57 19.40
C GLY A 259 -12.79 -9.03 18.90
N ASP A 260 -13.96 -9.67 18.96
CA ASP A 260 -14.18 -11.06 18.52
C ASP A 260 -14.37 -11.20 17.00
N TYR A 261 -14.47 -10.08 16.28
CA TYR A 261 -14.65 -10.05 14.84
C TYR A 261 -13.39 -9.54 14.15
N ARG A 262 -12.99 -10.23 13.07
CA ARG A 262 -11.84 -9.86 12.25
C ARG A 262 -12.28 -9.26 10.93
N LEU A 263 -11.68 -8.13 10.58
CA LEU A 263 -11.76 -7.57 9.24
C LEU A 263 -10.70 -8.23 8.33
N PRO A 264 -10.89 -8.22 7.00
CA PRO A 264 -9.90 -8.71 6.06
C PRO A 264 -8.56 -8.00 6.24
N GLN A 265 -7.48 -8.77 6.17
CA GLN A 265 -6.15 -8.20 6.11
C GLN A 265 -5.97 -7.43 4.80
N VAL A 266 -5.17 -6.38 4.89
CA VAL A 266 -4.86 -5.52 3.76
C VAL A 266 -3.41 -5.77 3.35
N GLU A 267 -3.19 -6.19 2.11
CA GLU A 267 -1.83 -6.41 1.62
C GLU A 267 -1.19 -5.08 1.22
N ILE A 268 -0.02 -4.83 1.78
CA ILE A 268 0.85 -3.72 1.39
C ILE A 268 1.93 -4.31 0.50
N ASN A 269 2.01 -3.79 -0.72
CA ASN A 269 2.86 -4.27 -1.79
C ASN A 269 3.79 -3.16 -2.26
N ILE A 270 4.96 -3.53 -2.75
CA ILE A 270 5.81 -2.68 -3.56
C ILE A 270 5.46 -2.94 -5.02
N ALA A 271 5.36 -1.88 -5.82
CA ALA A 271 5.07 -1.90 -7.25
C ALA A 271 6.19 -1.20 -8.05
N TYR A 272 6.58 -1.75 -9.20
CA TYR A 272 7.58 -1.14 -10.08
C TYR A 272 7.42 -1.59 -11.56
N PRO A 273 7.84 -0.77 -12.56
CA PRO A 273 7.52 -0.97 -13.98
C PRO A 273 8.13 -2.18 -14.72
N SER A 274 9.20 -2.81 -14.25
CA SER A 274 9.82 -3.97 -14.94
C SER A 274 10.86 -4.65 -14.05
N ARG A 275 11.01 -5.97 -14.17
CA ARG A 275 12.14 -6.72 -13.58
C ARG A 275 13.42 -6.63 -14.41
N ARG A 276 13.32 -6.40 -15.73
CA ARG A 276 14.48 -6.34 -16.63
C ARG A 276 15.20 -5.00 -16.47
N HIS A 277 16.49 -5.05 -16.13
CA HIS A 277 17.39 -3.88 -16.03
C HIS A 277 16.95 -2.83 -15.00
N LEU A 278 16.52 -3.27 -13.81
CA LEU A 278 16.26 -2.35 -12.69
C LEU A 278 17.52 -1.54 -12.35
N PRO A 279 17.46 -0.20 -12.33
CA PRO A 279 18.56 0.62 -11.89
C PRO A 279 18.99 0.25 -10.46
N ALA A 280 20.29 0.33 -10.16
CA ALA A 280 20.83 -0.06 -8.85
C ALA A 280 20.13 0.63 -7.68
N LYS A 281 19.77 1.92 -7.83
CA LYS A 281 18.99 2.71 -6.84
C LYS A 281 17.64 2.06 -6.51
N VAL A 282 16.95 1.52 -7.52
CA VAL A 282 15.61 0.94 -7.36
C VAL A 282 15.70 -0.40 -6.66
N ARG A 283 16.56 -1.28 -7.14
CA ARG A 283 16.75 -2.61 -6.56
C ARG A 283 17.23 -2.53 -5.11
N THR A 284 18.31 -1.78 -4.85
CA THR A 284 18.86 -1.66 -3.48
C THR A 284 17.86 -1.04 -2.52
N PHE A 285 16.99 -0.13 -2.99
CA PHE A 285 15.90 0.40 -2.18
C PHE A 285 14.84 -0.65 -1.88
N ILE A 286 14.41 -1.42 -2.88
CA ILE A 286 13.46 -2.54 -2.68
C ILE A 286 14.02 -3.55 -1.67
N ASP A 287 15.29 -3.93 -1.81
CA ASP A 287 15.96 -4.87 -0.90
C ASP A 287 16.01 -4.32 0.53
N HIS A 288 16.41 -3.07 0.69
CA HIS A 288 16.47 -2.41 1.99
C HIS A 288 15.09 -2.29 2.65
N LEU A 289 14.07 -2.01 1.84
CA LEU A 289 12.69 -1.91 2.30
C LEU A 289 12.16 -3.29 2.71
N VAL A 290 12.39 -4.34 1.92
CA VAL A 290 12.03 -5.72 2.29
C VAL A 290 12.77 -6.19 3.55
N GLU A 291 14.07 -5.91 3.65
CA GLU A 291 14.90 -6.22 4.83
C GLU A 291 14.28 -5.59 6.08
N HIS A 292 13.93 -4.30 6.04
CA HIS A 292 13.34 -3.57 7.15
C HIS A 292 12.03 -4.19 7.65
N PHE A 293 11.10 -4.51 6.76
CA PHE A 293 9.80 -5.08 7.16
C PHE A 293 9.87 -6.58 7.50
N SER A 294 10.87 -7.32 6.98
CA SER A 294 11.09 -8.72 7.33
C SER A 294 11.47 -8.94 8.80
N GLN A 295 12.08 -7.92 9.42
CA GLN A 295 12.51 -7.95 10.82
C GLN A 295 11.36 -7.70 11.82
N THR A 296 10.14 -7.38 11.33
CA THR A 296 8.98 -7.13 12.19
C THR A 296 8.26 -8.46 12.54
N PRO A 297 8.14 -8.84 13.83
CA PRO A 297 7.46 -10.06 14.24
C PRO A 297 6.02 -10.15 13.71
N ASN A 298 5.62 -11.31 13.21
CA ASN A 298 4.31 -11.62 12.59
C ASN A 298 3.99 -10.97 11.24
N SER A 299 4.90 -10.20 10.62
CA SER A 299 4.68 -9.54 9.32
C SER A 299 3.44 -8.62 9.28
N LEU A 300 2.87 -8.30 10.45
CA LEU A 300 1.65 -7.53 10.63
C LEU A 300 2.00 -6.12 11.10
N LEU A 301 1.69 -5.14 10.26
CA LEU A 301 2.02 -3.76 10.52
C LEU A 301 1.07 -3.16 11.56
N GLY A 302 1.63 -2.69 12.68
CA GLY A 302 0.89 -1.91 13.65
C GLY A 302 0.01 -2.70 14.59
N GLU A 303 0.26 -3.99 14.83
CA GLU A 303 -0.38 -4.76 15.90
C GLU A 303 0.53 -4.96 17.13
N GLN A 304 1.63 -4.21 17.23
CA GLN A 304 2.58 -4.33 18.35
C GLN A 304 1.94 -3.99 19.71
N TRP A 305 0.83 -3.23 19.71
CA TRP A 305 0.00 -2.95 20.89
C TRP A 305 -1.10 -4.00 21.14
N ILE A 306 -1.24 -5.02 20.29
CA ILE A 306 -2.27 -6.07 20.37
C ILE A 306 -1.81 -7.30 21.18
N LYS A 307 -0.58 -7.34 21.71
CA LYS A 307 -0.11 -8.40 22.63
C LYS A 307 0.65 -7.75 23.79
N GLU A 308 0.09 -7.72 25.01
CA GLU A 308 0.35 -8.76 26.02
C GLU A 308 -0.84 -9.20 26.90
N ASP A 309 -2.04 -8.60 26.79
CA ASP A 309 -3.18 -9.03 27.61
C ASP A 309 -4.26 -9.71 26.76
N GLY A 310 -4.23 -11.05 26.78
CA GLY A 310 -5.39 -11.85 26.37
C GLY A 310 -6.60 -11.47 27.22
N LEU A 311 -7.77 -11.33 26.57
CA LEU A 311 -9.05 -10.98 27.19
C LEU A 311 -9.04 -9.60 27.86
N GLY A 312 -9.39 -8.57 27.09
CA GLY A 312 -9.92 -7.30 27.63
C GLY A 312 -11.24 -7.57 28.34
N ARG A 313 -11.17 -8.11 29.56
CA ARG A 313 -12.27 -8.11 30.52
C ARG A 313 -12.59 -6.65 30.82
N ALA A 314 -13.88 -6.34 30.72
CA ALA A 314 -14.45 -5.04 31.06
C ALA A 314 -13.80 -4.48 32.34
N ALA A 315 -13.07 -3.37 32.21
CA ALA A 315 -12.69 -2.58 33.37
C ALA A 315 -13.96 -1.91 33.87
N THR A 316 -14.53 -2.53 34.91
CA THR A 316 -15.62 -1.98 35.71
C THR A 316 -15.24 -0.59 36.19
N THR A 317 -16.13 0.36 35.94
CA THR A 317 -16.09 1.73 36.42
C THR A 317 -15.78 1.78 37.91
N THR A 318 -14.68 2.43 38.31
CA THR A 318 -14.63 3.14 39.60
C THR A 318 -13.58 4.25 39.61
N ALA A 319 -14.05 5.44 40.00
CA ALA A 319 -13.34 6.63 40.42
C ALA A 319 -12.59 7.47 39.36
N LEU A 320 -13.30 8.47 38.84
CA LEU A 320 -12.74 9.80 38.58
C LEU A 320 -12.07 10.32 39.87
N ASP A 321 -10.82 10.77 39.77
CA ASP A 321 -10.42 12.10 40.24
C ASP A 321 -8.95 12.38 39.89
N SER A 322 -8.74 13.22 38.87
CA SER A 322 -7.88 14.41 38.91
C SER A 322 -7.72 14.92 37.49
N ALA A 323 -8.21 16.14 37.29
CA ALA A 323 -8.10 16.88 36.07
C ALA A 323 -6.64 17.26 35.80
N ASP A 324 -6.16 16.96 34.60
CA ASP A 324 -5.22 17.84 33.92
C ASP A 324 -5.51 17.77 32.42
N ALA A 325 -6.26 18.76 31.94
CA ALA A 325 -6.58 18.93 30.54
C ALA A 325 -5.36 19.54 29.84
N MET A 326 -4.51 18.70 29.26
CA MET A 326 -3.48 19.16 28.34
C MET A 326 -4.12 19.59 27.01
N PRO A 327 -3.74 20.75 26.44
CA PRO A 327 -4.27 21.20 25.16
C PRO A 327 -3.80 20.27 24.04
N PRO A 328 -4.50 20.23 22.89
CA PRO A 328 -4.09 19.40 21.76
C PRO A 328 -2.69 19.81 21.30
N GLU A 329 -1.74 18.89 21.37
CA GLU A 329 -0.38 19.06 20.84
C GLU A 329 -0.48 19.42 19.36
N ALA A 330 -0.06 20.64 19.05
CA ALA A 330 0.14 21.11 17.68
C ALA A 330 1.18 20.23 16.99
N PHE A 331 1.07 20.10 15.67
CA PHE A 331 2.13 19.60 14.81
C PHE A 331 3.46 20.26 15.22
N ASP A 332 4.42 19.44 15.66
CA ASP A 332 5.77 19.89 16.02
C ASP A 332 6.37 20.62 14.79
N GLY A 333 6.37 21.95 14.85
CA GLY A 333 6.90 22.84 13.79
C GLY A 333 5.95 23.88 13.18
N ALA A 334 4.67 23.96 13.53
CA ALA A 334 3.78 24.99 12.98
C ALA A 334 3.42 26.06 14.04
N GLU A 335 4.00 27.25 13.94
CA GLU A 335 3.44 28.41 14.63
C GLU A 335 2.00 28.65 14.14
N PRO A 336 1.06 29.01 15.03
CA PRO A 336 -0.31 29.31 14.62
C PRO A 336 -0.32 30.50 13.64
N LEU A 337 -0.97 30.29 12.50
CA LEU A 337 -1.17 31.26 11.40
C LEU A 337 -1.75 32.62 11.84
N SER A 338 -2.32 32.70 13.04
CA SER A 338 -2.79 33.95 13.65
C SER A 338 -1.65 34.91 14.01
N ARG A 339 -0.40 34.47 14.18
CA ARG A 339 0.75 35.34 14.46
C ARG A 339 1.46 35.90 13.23
N LEU A 340 1.24 35.31 12.05
CA LEU A 340 1.84 35.78 10.79
C LEU A 340 1.05 36.91 10.11
N LEU A 341 -0.16 37.19 10.56
CA LEU A 341 -1.01 38.24 9.96
C LEU A 341 -0.89 39.60 10.65
N ASP A 342 -0.20 39.70 11.79
CA ASP A 342 -0.12 40.93 12.59
C ASP A 342 1.23 41.68 12.49
N SER A 343 2.20 41.24 11.67
CA SER A 343 3.54 41.85 11.60
C SER A 343 3.95 42.52 10.28
N GLU A 344 3.09 42.58 9.26
CA GLU A 344 3.41 43.21 7.96
C GLU A 344 2.39 44.30 7.59
N LEU A 345 2.31 45.36 8.39
CA LEU A 345 1.71 46.62 7.96
C LEU A 345 2.60 47.79 8.42
N SER A 346 3.62 48.11 7.61
CA SER A 346 4.19 49.46 7.55
C SER A 346 4.35 49.90 6.09
N PRO A 347 4.14 51.20 5.79
CA PRO A 347 3.66 51.63 4.48
C PRO A 347 4.76 51.82 3.44
N LEU A 348 4.50 51.35 2.22
CA LEU A 348 5.28 51.68 1.02
C LEU A 348 5.20 53.19 0.70
N PRO A 349 6.30 53.83 0.26
CA PRO A 349 6.31 55.24 -0.06
C PRO A 349 5.64 55.53 -1.41
N LYS A 350 4.77 56.55 -1.42
CA LYS A 350 4.18 57.13 -2.63
C LYS A 350 5.21 58.03 -3.34
N THR A 351 5.53 57.73 -4.59
CA THR A 351 5.83 58.78 -5.58
C THR A 351 5.50 58.31 -6.99
N LEU A 352 4.67 59.10 -7.66
CA LEU A 352 4.23 58.95 -9.05
C LEU A 352 5.38 59.24 -10.04
N ALA A 353 5.38 58.55 -11.19
CA ALA A 353 5.66 59.18 -12.48
C ALA A 353 4.91 58.46 -13.61
N LYS A 354 4.10 59.25 -14.32
CA LYS A 354 3.34 58.92 -15.54
C LYS A 354 4.29 58.63 -16.71
N THR A 355 3.93 57.72 -17.61
CA THR A 355 3.80 57.99 -19.07
C THR A 355 3.11 56.84 -19.82
N THR A 356 2.01 57.25 -20.46
CA THR A 356 1.18 56.77 -21.60
C THR A 356 1.55 55.55 -22.48
N PRO A 357 0.53 54.96 -23.17
CA PRO A 357 0.52 53.60 -23.70
C PRO A 357 0.91 53.51 -25.18
N ARG A 358 1.31 52.30 -25.63
CA ARG A 358 1.25 51.92 -27.05
C ARG A 358 0.43 50.66 -27.25
N THR A 359 -0.67 50.85 -27.97
CA THR A 359 -1.64 49.88 -28.45
C THR A 359 -1.16 49.15 -29.71
N ARG A 360 -1.30 47.80 -29.69
CA ARG A 360 -1.75 46.87 -30.77
C ARG A 360 -0.93 46.79 -32.09
N PRO A 361 -1.14 45.76 -32.97
CA PRO A 361 -2.26 44.81 -33.01
C PRO A 361 -1.93 43.31 -33.26
N THR A 362 -2.98 42.53 -33.07
CA THR A 362 -3.20 41.11 -33.41
C THR A 362 -3.28 40.86 -34.92
N ALA A 363 -2.73 39.72 -35.35
CA ALA A 363 -3.11 38.77 -36.41
C ALA A 363 -3.72 39.22 -37.74
N LEU A 364 -3.19 38.67 -38.86
CA LEU A 364 -3.93 37.94 -39.90
C LEU A 364 -2.96 37.35 -40.96
N SER A 365 -3.10 36.05 -41.24
CA SER A 365 -2.58 35.35 -42.43
C SER A 365 -3.27 35.85 -43.73
N PRO A 366 -2.79 35.52 -44.94
CA PRO A 366 -3.01 34.18 -45.53
C PRO A 366 -1.85 33.63 -46.41
N LEU A 367 -2.00 32.33 -46.75
CA LEU A 367 -1.24 31.46 -47.67
C LEU A 367 -0.01 30.74 -47.11
#